data_AF-A0A670YQS8-F1
#
_entry.id   AF-A0A670YQS8-F1
#
_cell.length_a   1.000
_cell.length_b   1.000
_cell.length_c   1.000
_cell.angle_alpha   90.00
_cell.angle_beta   90.00
_cell.angle_gamma   90.00
#
_symmetry.space_group_name_H-M   'P 1'
#
loop_
_entity.id
_entity.type
_entity.pdbx_description
1 polymer ?
#
loop_
_entity_poly.entity_id
_entity_poly.type
_entity_poly.pdbx_seq_one_letter_code
_entity_poly.pdbx_strand_id
1 'polypeptide(L)' 'MDHNVLADPYVKLHLLPGASKANKLRTKTLRNTLNPTWNETLTYYGITDEDMIRKTLR' A
#
# COMPACT_ATOMS: atom_id res chain seq x y z
N MET A 1 -26.34 -7.97 -20.08
CA MET A 1 -25.10 -8.53 -19.51
C MET A 1 -24.63 -7.59 -18.43
N ASP A 2 -25.07 -7.89 -17.22
CA ASP A 2 -24.78 -7.18 -16.00
C ASP A 2 -23.29 -7.32 -15.75
N HIS A 3 -22.55 -6.30 -16.17
CA HIS A 3 -21.14 -6.15 -15.81
C HIS A 3 -21.11 -5.82 -14.32
N ASN A 4 -21.33 -6.83 -13.48
CA ASN A 4 -20.87 -6.80 -12.10
C ASN A 4 -19.34 -6.87 -12.19
N VAL A 5 -18.71 -5.76 -12.61
CA VAL A 5 -17.27 -5.58 -12.64
C VAL A 5 -16.86 -5.44 -11.19
N LEU A 6 -16.84 -6.57 -10.49
CA LEU A 6 -16.23 -6.61 -9.19
C LEU A 6 -14.77 -6.24 -9.40
N ALA A 7 -14.32 -5.21 -8.69
CA ALA A 7 -12.96 -4.74 -8.80
C ALA A 7 -12.01 -5.69 -8.06
N ASP A 8 -10.74 -5.63 -8.46
CA ASP A 8 -9.63 -6.23 -7.74
C ASP A 8 -8.82 -5.12 -7.02
N PRO A 9 -9.39 -4.40 -6.04
CA PRO A 9 -8.72 -3.30 -5.39
C PRO A 9 -7.49 -3.77 -4.59
N TYR A 10 -6.45 -2.95 -4.63
CA TYR A 10 -5.26 -3.09 -3.79
C TYR A 10 -4.76 -1.71 -3.40
N VAL A 11 -4.06 -1.61 -2.27
CA VAL A 11 -3.46 -0.37 -1.79
C VAL A 11 -1.95 -0.51 -1.90
N LYS A 12 -1.29 0.56 -2.35
CA LYS A 12 0.17 0.64 -2.43
C LYS A 12 0.63 1.88 -1.67
N LEU A 13 1.59 1.69 -0.78
CA LEU A 13 2.21 2.72 0.04
C LEU A 13 3.61 3.00 -0.50
N HIS A 14 3.90 4.26 -0.79
CA HIS A 14 5.21 4.72 -1.21
C HIS A 14 5.81 5.67 -0.17
N LEU A 15 7.00 5.35 0.31
CA LEU A 15 7.74 6.19 1.24
C LEU A 15 8.83 6.99 0.50
N LEU A 16 8.71 8.32 0.48
CA LEU A 16 9.57 9.25 -0.25
C LEU A 16 10.25 10.24 0.71
N PRO A 17 11.50 10.70 0.54
CA PRO A 17 12.39 10.39 -0.56
C PRO A 17 13.04 9.01 -0.42
N GLY A 18 13.13 8.30 -1.54
CA GLY A 18 13.78 7.00 -1.64
C GLY A 18 13.05 6.09 -2.61
N ALA A 19 13.61 5.91 -3.80
CA ALA A 19 13.07 5.04 -4.83
C ALA A 19 13.37 3.54 -4.59
N SER A 20 13.86 3.17 -3.40
CA SER A 20 14.20 1.79 -3.08
C SER A 20 12.94 0.93 -3.03
N LYS A 21 13.04 -0.33 -3.50
CA LYS A 21 11.95 -1.31 -3.40
C LYS A 21 11.51 -1.53 -1.95
N ALA A 22 12.42 -1.35 -0.98
CA ALA A 22 12.10 -1.43 0.45
C ALA A 22 11.11 -0.36 0.92
N ASN A 23 10.99 0.77 0.21
CA ASN A 23 10.07 1.85 0.53
C ASN A 23 8.69 1.70 -0.14
N LYS A 24 8.50 0.64 -0.93
CA LYS A 24 7.22 0.36 -1.60
C LYS A 24 6.59 -0.85 -0.94
N LEU A 25 5.52 -0.62 -0.20
CA LEU A 25 4.69 -1.68 0.36
C LEU A 25 3.38 -1.75 -0.42
N ARG A 26 2.84 -2.95 -0.57
CA ARG A 26 1.51 -3.15 -1.15
C ARG A 26 0.75 -4.15 -0.33
N THR A 27 -0.55 -3.93 -0.21
CA THR A 27 -1.45 -4.91 0.37
C THR A 27 -1.74 -6.03 -0.63
N LYS A 28 -2.34 -7.12 -0.13
CA LYS A 28 -2.93 -8.14 -1.00
C LYS A 28 -4.03 -7.54 -1.88
N THR A 29 -4.07 -8.02 -3.12
CA THR A 29 -5.19 -7.73 -4.03
C THR A 29 -6.41 -8.51 -3.55
N LEU A 30 -7.48 -7.79 -3.21
CA LEU A 30 -8.75 -8.42 -2.85
C LEU A 30 -9.55 -8.61 -4.12
N ARG A 31 -9.86 -9.87 -4.44
CA ARG A 31 -10.58 -10.19 -5.66
C ARG A 31 -12.07 -10.04 -5.48
N ASN A 32 -12.73 -9.65 -6.55
CA ASN A 32 -14.19 -9.64 -6.63
C ASN A 32 -14.88 -8.84 -5.50
N THR A 33 -14.35 -7.67 -5.13
CA THR A 33 -14.94 -6.84 -4.07
C THR A 33 -14.96 -5.35 -4.41
N LEU A 34 -16.10 -4.71 -4.13
CA LEU A 34 -16.28 -3.25 -4.22
C LEU A 34 -16.07 -2.55 -2.87
N ASN A 35 -16.08 -3.31 -1.77
CA ASN A 35 -15.79 -2.82 -0.42
C ASN A 35 -14.61 -3.60 0.15
N PRO A 36 -13.37 -3.30 -0.29
CA PRO A 36 -12.20 -3.98 0.20
C PRO A 36 -11.88 -3.60 1.65
N THR A 37 -11.73 -4.62 2.49
CA THR A 37 -11.20 -4.47 3.84
C THR A 37 -9.93 -5.29 3.95
N TRP A 38 -8.76 -4.64 3.93
CA TRP A 38 -7.48 -5.35 3.96
C TRP A 38 -7.13 -5.88 5.36
N ASN A 39 -7.44 -5.12 6.42
CA ASN A 39 -7.02 -5.39 7.80
C ASN A 39 -5.54 -5.84 7.90
N GLU A 40 -4.68 -5.29 7.04
CA GLU A 40 -3.30 -5.71 6.89
C GLU A 40 -2.37 -4.60 7.40
N THR A 41 -1.44 -4.97 8.28
CA THR A 41 -0.44 -4.04 8.83
C THR A 41 0.78 -4.05 7.94
N LEU A 42 1.13 -2.89 7.37
CA LEU A 42 2.33 -2.69 6.57
C LEU A 42 3.39 -1.98 7.42
N THR A 43 4.48 -2.69 7.69
CA THR A 43 5.58 -2.18 8.52
C THR A 43 6.82 -1.95 7.66
N TYR A 44 7.38 -0.76 7.73
CA TYR A 44 8.69 -0.46 7.15
C TYR A 44 9.80 -0.81 8.15
N TYR A 45 10.74 -1.64 7.73
CA TYR A 45 11.90 -2.02 8.54
C TYR A 45 13.13 -1.23 8.11
N GLY A 46 13.93 -0.76 9.08
CA GLY A 46 15.14 0.02 8.81
C GLY A 46 14.89 1.49 8.47
N ILE A 47 13.77 2.05 8.91
CA ILE A 47 13.52 3.49 8.88
C ILE A 47 14.12 4.11 10.13
N THR A 48 14.97 5.11 9.96
CA THR A 48 15.54 5.88 11.08
C THR A 48 14.58 6.99 11.50
N ASP A 49 14.74 7.55 12.71
CA ASP A 49 13.93 8.69 13.17
C ASP A 49 14.04 9.90 12.24
N GLU A 50 15.23 10.13 11.66
CA GLU A 50 15.45 11.20 10.70
C GLU A 50 14.69 10.96 9.39
N ASP A 51 14.63 9.70 8.95
CA ASP A 51 13.79 9.28 7.83
C ASP A 51 12.29 9.46 8.15
N MET A 52 11.84 9.25 9.38
CA MET A 52 10.42 9.47 9.72
C MET A 52 10.01 10.95 9.60
N ILE A 53 10.93 11.87 9.88
CA ILE A 53 10.70 13.32 9.76
C ILE A 53 10.82 13.77 8.31
N ARG A 54 11.79 13.22 7.57
CA ARG A 54 12.09 13.60 6.19
C ARG A 54 11.23 12.90 5.16
N LYS A 55 10.71 11.71 5.48
CA LYS A 55 9.92 10.91 4.55
C LYS A 55 8.42 11.15 4.69
N THR A 56 7.77 11.27 3.54
CA THR A 56 6.32 11.37 3.39
C THR A 56 5.78 10.06 2.82
N LEU A 57 4.68 9.58 3.40
CA LEU A 57 3.90 8.46 2.89
C LEU A 57 2.91 8.97 1.84
N ARG A 58 2.92 8.37 0.63
CA ARG A 58 2.04 8.73 -0.47
C ARG A 58 1.47 7.52 -1.18
#